data_AF-A0A7K2EIC1-F1
#
_entry.id   AF-A0A7K2EIC1-F1
#
_cell.length_a   1.000
_cell.length_b   1.000
_cell.length_c   1.000
_cell.angle_alpha   90.00
_cell.angle_beta   90.00
_cell.angle_gamma   90.00
#
_symmetry.space_group_name_H-M   'P 1'
#
loop_
_entity.id
_entity.type
_entity.pdbx_description
1 polymer ?
#
loop_
_entity_poly.entity_id
_entity_poly.type
_entity_poly.pdbx_seq_one_letter_code
_entity_poly.pdbx_strand_id
1 'polypeptide(L)'
;MQQWLVRCYSRKKMSHRFRSSRTWQDCPDSCSQSILKKTIRSPVGRRPKQLESMKIALIQCSASNDVHFNLTKGLEALETAAQAGANLVVYPELAFTPFYPQHRKVRYSECRGNDLPPLSLAEEIPGRTTDAFCAAAKRLGVVVVLNLYAREGNAAFDASPVIDADGTLLGVTRMMHITQYEG
;
A
#
# COMPACT_ATOMS: atom_id res chain seq x y z
N MET A 1 23.68 -12.62 -9.61
CA MET A 1 23.33 -11.18 -9.61
C MET A 1 21.86 -11.09 -10.01
N GLN A 2 20.93 -11.15 -9.06
CA GLN A 2 19.48 -11.07 -9.38
C GLN A 2 19.10 -9.60 -9.51
N GLN A 3 18.49 -9.26 -10.64
CA GLN A 3 18.06 -7.90 -10.98
C GLN A 3 16.70 -7.66 -10.32
N TRP A 4 16.62 -6.71 -9.39
CA TRP A 4 15.42 -6.44 -8.59
C TRP A 4 14.66 -5.22 -9.14
N LEU A 5 13.33 -5.30 -9.16
CA LEU A 5 12.50 -4.32 -9.84
C LEU A 5 11.75 -3.44 -8.83
N VAL A 6 12.31 -2.27 -8.51
CA VAL A 6 11.54 -1.16 -7.93
C VAL A 6 10.76 -0.52 -9.08
N ARG A 7 9.43 -0.67 -9.09
CA ARG A 7 8.58 0.02 -10.06
C ARG A 7 7.95 1.25 -9.40
N CYS A 8 8.40 2.41 -9.84
CA CYS A 8 7.75 3.69 -9.55
C CYS A 8 6.65 3.94 -10.57
N TYR A 9 5.42 4.06 -10.11
CA TYR A 9 4.27 4.44 -10.93
C TYR A 9 3.98 5.93 -10.74
N SER A 10 3.76 6.64 -11.85
CA SER A 10 3.20 8.00 -11.88
C SER A 10 2.04 8.03 -12.85
N ARG A 11 0.95 8.73 -12.51
CA ARG A 11 -0.16 8.94 -13.45
C ARG A 11 0.37 9.71 -14.67
N LYS A 12 0.53 9.02 -15.80
CA LYS A 12 0.50 9.70 -17.10
C LYS A 12 -0.92 10.26 -17.27
N LYS A 13 -1.04 11.55 -17.59
CA LYS A 13 -2.31 12.16 -18.02
C LYS A 13 -2.92 11.26 -19.09
N MET A 14 -4.02 10.59 -18.75
CA MET A 14 -4.80 9.82 -19.68
C MET A 14 -5.57 10.83 -20.55
N SER A 15 -4.93 11.33 -21.61
CA SER A 15 -5.58 12.22 -22.59
C SER A 15 -6.38 11.40 -23.60
N HIS A 16 -7.37 10.64 -23.12
CA HIS A 16 -8.38 10.12 -24.02
C HIS A 16 -9.40 11.22 -24.28
N ARG A 17 -9.19 11.93 -25.39
CA ARG A 17 -10.23 12.73 -26.05
C ARG A 17 -11.32 11.76 -26.49
N PHE A 18 -12.33 11.58 -25.66
CA PHE A 18 -13.52 10.81 -25.99
C PHE A 18 -14.28 11.59 -27.07
N ARG A 19 -14.03 11.27 -28.34
CA ARG A 19 -14.76 11.83 -29.48
C ARG A 19 -16.05 11.03 -29.61
N SER A 20 -17.09 11.45 -28.89
CA SER A 20 -18.43 10.88 -29.06
C SER A 20 -19.04 11.39 -30.36
N SER A 21 -18.79 10.69 -31.47
CA SER A 21 -19.65 10.76 -32.66
C SER A 21 -20.86 9.87 -32.41
N ARG A 22 -21.92 10.42 -31.85
CA ARG A 22 -23.28 9.88 -31.95
C ARG A 22 -24.26 11.04 -32.07
N THR A 23 -24.79 11.17 -33.27
CA THR A 23 -25.91 12.03 -33.65
C THR A 23 -27.13 11.63 -32.83
N TRP A 24 -27.58 12.53 -31.95
CA TRP A 24 -28.93 12.51 -31.40
C TRP A 24 -29.77 13.44 -32.30
N GLN A 25 -30.34 12.86 -33.35
CA GLN A 25 -31.50 13.42 -34.02
C GLN A 25 -32.72 12.69 -33.47
N ASP A 26 -33.81 13.46 -33.32
CA ASP A 26 -35.16 13.09 -32.89
C ASP A 26 -35.46 13.23 -31.38
N CYS A 27 -35.83 14.46 -31.00
CA CYS A 27 -36.83 14.67 -29.96
C CYS A 27 -37.77 15.81 -30.41
N PRO A 28 -39.11 15.64 -30.39
CA PRO A 28 -40.03 16.61 -30.98
C PRO A 28 -40.16 17.89 -30.14
N ASP A 29 -40.20 19.02 -30.85
CA ASP A 29 -40.46 20.36 -30.33
C ASP A 29 -41.88 20.47 -29.76
N SER A 30 -42.04 20.29 -28.46
CA SER A 30 -43.02 21.04 -27.66
C SER A 30 -42.99 20.57 -26.21
N CYS A 31 -42.49 21.40 -25.31
CA CYS A 31 -43.27 21.87 -24.15
C CYS A 31 -42.39 22.73 -23.23
N SER A 32 -42.79 23.99 -23.12
CA SER A 32 -42.57 24.89 -21.97
C SER A 32 -41.13 25.20 -21.54
N GLN A 33 -40.62 26.30 -22.12
CA GLN A 33 -39.68 27.20 -21.48
C GLN A 33 -40.32 27.82 -20.22
N SER A 34 -40.16 27.19 -19.06
CA SER A 34 -40.23 27.91 -17.79
C SER A 34 -39.80 26.97 -16.69
N ILE A 35 -38.99 27.50 -15.77
CA ILE A 35 -38.58 26.93 -14.48
C ILE A 35 -37.14 26.38 -14.48
N LEU A 36 -36.29 27.19 -13.82
CA LEU A 36 -34.95 26.91 -13.30
C LEU A 36 -33.74 27.10 -14.24
N LYS A 37 -33.63 28.30 -14.82
CA LYS A 37 -32.34 29.02 -14.86
C LYS A 37 -31.91 29.39 -13.42
N LYS A 38 -31.50 28.41 -12.61
CA LYS A 38 -30.53 28.66 -11.54
C LYS A 38 -29.18 28.23 -12.06
N THR A 39 -28.60 29.10 -12.88
CA THR A 39 -27.18 29.05 -13.20
C THR A 39 -26.44 29.13 -11.87
N ILE A 40 -26.00 27.99 -11.35
CA ILE A 40 -24.89 27.98 -10.41
C ILE A 40 -23.72 28.54 -11.21
N ARG A 41 -23.49 29.85 -11.06
CA ARG A 41 -22.23 30.46 -11.48
C ARG A 41 -21.19 29.78 -10.58
N SER A 42 -20.60 28.70 -11.07
CA SER A 42 -19.34 28.19 -10.53
C SER A 42 -18.41 29.39 -10.44
N PRO A 43 -17.85 29.73 -9.28
CA PRO A 43 -16.97 30.88 -9.17
C PRO A 43 -15.82 30.69 -10.15
N VAL A 44 -15.86 31.47 -11.23
CA VAL A 44 -14.77 31.63 -12.19
C VAL A 44 -13.61 32.22 -11.39
N GLY A 45 -12.53 31.46 -11.22
CA GLY A 45 -11.31 32.04 -10.66
C GLY A 45 -10.31 31.12 -9.96
N ARG A 46 -10.60 29.86 -9.67
CA ARG A 46 -9.53 28.93 -9.22
C ARG A 46 -9.14 28.00 -10.36
N ARG A 47 -7.99 28.29 -10.97
CA ARG A 47 -7.23 27.25 -11.68
C ARG A 47 -7.13 26.05 -10.74
N PRO A 48 -7.52 24.82 -11.14
CA PRO A 48 -7.22 23.66 -10.31
C PRO A 48 -5.72 23.69 -10.06
N LYS A 49 -5.31 23.76 -8.77
CA LYS A 49 -3.90 23.69 -8.38
C LYS A 49 -3.37 22.44 -9.07
N GLN A 50 -2.38 22.61 -9.95
CA GLN A 50 -1.79 21.50 -10.69
C GLN A 50 -1.40 20.46 -9.63
N LEU A 51 -2.14 19.35 -9.59
CA LEU A 51 -1.88 18.31 -8.60
C LEU A 51 -0.51 17.76 -8.96
N GLU A 52 0.48 18.09 -8.15
CA GLU A 52 1.81 17.51 -8.25
C GLU A 52 1.65 15.99 -8.32
N SER A 53 2.23 15.37 -9.34
CA SER A 53 2.06 13.94 -9.57
C SER A 53 2.77 13.18 -8.45
N MET A 54 2.00 12.55 -7.58
CA MET A 54 2.54 11.66 -6.55
C MET A 54 3.12 10.40 -7.20
N LYS A 55 4.38 10.09 -6.87
CA LYS A 55 5.07 8.88 -7.29
C LYS A 55 4.96 7.83 -6.18
N ILE A 56 4.49 6.64 -6.55
CA ILE A 56 4.35 5.51 -5.63
C ILE A 56 5.32 4.40 -6.07
N ALA A 57 6.12 3.90 -5.14
CA ALA A 57 6.95 2.72 -5.34
C ALA A 57 6.32 1.50 -4.69
N LEU A 58 6.19 0.42 -5.46
CA LEU A 58 5.79 -0.88 -4.95
C LEU A 58 7.04 -1.74 -4.88
N ILE A 59 7.38 -2.19 -3.68
CA ILE A 59 8.55 -3.03 -3.45
C ILE A 59 8.17 -4.48 -3.77
N GLN A 60 9.04 -5.14 -4.53
CA GLN A 60 8.96 -6.58 -4.77
C GLN A 60 10.26 -7.21 -4.29
N CYS A 61 10.19 -7.98 -3.21
CA CYS A 61 11.34 -8.64 -2.61
C CYS A 61 10.99 -10.07 -2.18
N SER A 62 11.95 -10.97 -2.30
CA SER A 62 11.91 -12.26 -1.61
C SER A 62 12.39 -12.10 -0.17
N ALA A 63 11.73 -12.82 0.75
CA ALA A 63 12.14 -12.97 2.14
C ALA A 63 12.81 -14.33 2.35
N SER A 64 13.86 -14.35 3.17
CA SER A 64 14.54 -15.56 3.64
C SER A 64 14.16 -15.87 5.10
N ASN A 65 14.72 -16.93 5.70
CA ASN A 65 14.55 -17.21 7.13
C ASN A 65 15.33 -16.25 8.05
N ASP A 66 16.27 -15.48 7.50
CA ASP A 66 17.03 -14.49 8.25
C ASP A 66 16.30 -13.14 8.24
N VAL A 67 15.63 -12.83 9.35
CA VAL A 67 14.86 -11.59 9.53
C VAL A 67 15.75 -10.35 9.50
N HIS A 68 16.99 -10.44 9.99
CA HIS A 68 17.92 -9.31 9.96
C HIS A 68 18.37 -9.02 8.53
N PHE A 69 18.67 -10.06 7.75
CA PHE A 69 18.97 -9.92 6.33
C PHE A 69 17.78 -9.31 5.55
N ASN A 70 16.56 -9.78 5.83
CA ASN A 70 15.36 -9.24 5.18
C ASN A 70 15.11 -7.76 5.53
N LEU A 71 15.33 -7.37 6.79
CA LEU A 71 15.23 -5.98 7.23
C LEU A 71 16.22 -5.08 6.49
N THR A 72 17.49 -5.46 6.45
CA THR A 72 18.54 -4.71 5.72
C THR A 72 18.17 -4.55 4.25
N LYS A 73 17.78 -5.64 3.58
CA LYS A 73 17.32 -5.62 2.20
C LYS A 73 16.10 -4.71 1.99
N GLY A 74 15.17 -4.73 2.94
CA GLY A 74 14.01 -3.85 2.92
C GLY A 74 14.39 -2.38 2.98
N LEU A 75 15.32 -2.01 3.87
CA LEU A 75 15.83 -0.64 3.98
C LEU A 75 16.59 -0.18 2.73
N GLU A 76 17.40 -1.06 2.12
CA GLU A 76 18.07 -0.76 0.84
C GLU A 76 17.06 -0.49 -0.29
N ALA A 77 15.96 -1.26 -0.32
CA ALA A 77 14.89 -1.05 -1.28
C ALA A 77 14.16 0.30 -1.07
N LEU A 78 13.99 0.72 0.20
CA LEU A 78 13.46 2.03 0.54
C LEU A 78 14.35 3.15 0.02
N GLU A 79 15.66 3.05 0.24
CA GLU A 79 16.63 4.03 -0.23
C GLU A 79 16.61 4.14 -1.75
N THR A 80 16.58 3.00 -2.44
CA THR A 80 16.48 2.95 -3.91
C THR A 80 15.20 3.64 -4.41
N ALA A 81 14.06 3.38 -3.76
CA ALA A 81 12.78 4.01 -4.11
C ALA A 81 12.79 5.53 -3.87
N ALA A 82 13.36 5.97 -2.74
CA ALA A 82 13.51 7.38 -2.40
C ALA A 82 14.42 8.11 -3.41
N GLN A 83 15.55 7.50 -3.80
CA GLN A 83 16.44 8.04 -4.84
C GLN A 83 15.76 8.15 -6.21
N ALA A 84 14.81 7.26 -6.52
CA ALA A 84 13.97 7.35 -7.72
C ALA A 84 12.86 8.44 -7.62
N GLY A 85 12.78 9.13 -6.48
CA GLY A 85 11.83 10.21 -6.21
C GLY A 85 10.45 9.72 -5.81
N ALA A 86 10.32 8.54 -5.19
CA ALA A 86 9.04 8.08 -4.64
C ALA A 86 8.60 8.98 -3.47
N ASN A 87 7.30 9.27 -3.39
CA ASN A 87 6.69 9.96 -2.25
C ASN A 87 6.11 8.97 -1.23
N LEU A 88 5.68 7.81 -1.72
CA LEU A 88 5.11 6.72 -0.93
C LEU A 88 5.74 5.41 -1.39
N VAL A 89 6.17 4.60 -0.42
CA VAL A 89 6.75 3.27 -0.65
C VAL A 89 5.91 2.23 0.07
N VAL A 90 5.49 1.19 -0.65
CA VAL A 90 4.61 0.14 -0.14
C VAL A 90 5.29 -1.22 -0.26
N TYR A 91 5.28 -1.99 0.82
CA TYR A 91 5.88 -3.32 0.91
C TYR A 91 4.86 -4.43 0.68
N PRO A 92 5.30 -5.63 0.25
CA PRO A 92 4.44 -6.79 0.10
C PRO A 92 3.98 -7.34 1.46
N GLU A 93 2.95 -8.18 1.44
CA GLU A 93 2.47 -8.92 2.61
C GLU A 93 3.60 -9.76 3.23
N LEU A 94 3.71 -9.74 4.56
CA LEU A 94 4.74 -10.43 5.34
C LEU A 94 6.17 -10.20 4.82
N ALA A 95 6.51 -8.96 4.43
CA ALA A 95 7.74 -8.62 3.71
C ALA A 95 9.06 -9.09 4.34
N PHE A 96 9.07 -9.30 5.67
CA PHE A 96 10.29 -9.57 6.44
C PHE A 96 10.42 -11.01 6.94
N THR A 97 9.46 -11.87 6.59
CA THR A 97 9.43 -13.29 6.96
C THR A 97 9.05 -14.12 5.74
N PRO A 98 9.37 -15.43 5.69
CA PRO A 98 8.83 -16.30 4.66
C PRO A 98 7.30 -16.22 4.61
N PHE A 99 6.71 -16.37 3.43
CA PHE A 99 5.27 -16.34 3.25
C PHE A 99 4.63 -17.66 3.71
N TYR A 100 4.51 -17.86 5.02
CA TYR A 100 3.98 -19.08 5.62
C TYR A 100 2.57 -19.50 5.17
N PRO A 101 1.64 -18.59 4.79
CA PRO A 101 0.33 -18.99 4.28
C PRO A 101 0.37 -19.88 3.03
N GLN A 102 1.51 -20.01 2.34
CA GLN A 102 1.69 -20.97 1.23
C GLN A 102 1.69 -22.44 1.66
N HIS A 103 1.95 -22.72 2.95
CA HIS A 103 1.99 -24.08 3.47
C HIS A 103 0.60 -24.47 3.99
N ARG A 104 0.09 -25.62 3.54
CA ARG A 104 -1.20 -26.14 4.01
C ARG A 104 -1.11 -26.43 5.50
N LYS A 105 -1.88 -25.69 6.31
CA LYS A 105 -2.09 -26.08 7.71
C LYS A 105 -2.91 -27.37 7.74
N VAL A 106 -2.43 -28.33 8.52
CA VAL A 106 -3.29 -29.35 9.15
C VAL A 106 -4.38 -28.59 9.91
N ARG A 107 -5.64 -29.08 9.96
CA ARG A 107 -6.77 -28.33 10.55
C ARG A 107 -6.39 -27.72 11.91
N TYR A 108 -6.94 -26.56 12.28
CA TYR A 108 -6.65 -25.92 13.58
C TYR A 108 -6.84 -26.87 14.78
N SER A 109 -7.78 -27.83 14.69
CA SER A 109 -8.02 -28.90 15.67
C SER A 109 -6.92 -29.97 15.75
N GLU A 110 -6.04 -30.02 14.76
CA GLU A 110 -5.00 -31.04 14.54
C GLU A 110 -3.58 -30.43 14.60
N CYS A 111 -3.46 -29.11 14.67
CA CYS A 111 -2.17 -28.43 14.80
C CYS A 111 -1.47 -28.82 16.11
N ARG A 112 -0.28 -29.43 16.01
CA ARG A 112 0.62 -29.70 17.15
C ARG A 112 1.86 -28.81 17.06
N GLY A 113 1.95 -27.80 17.93
CA GLY A 113 3.18 -27.05 18.24
C GLY A 113 3.85 -26.28 17.08
N ASN A 114 4.37 -27.00 16.08
CA ASN A 114 5.15 -26.50 14.96
C ASN A 114 4.32 -26.18 13.69
N ASP A 115 3.01 -26.42 13.69
CA ASP A 115 2.13 -26.21 12.51
C ASP A 115 1.62 -24.77 12.34
N LEU A 116 1.87 -23.90 13.32
CA LEU A 116 1.62 -22.46 13.24
C LEU A 116 2.96 -21.74 12.98
N PRO A 117 3.00 -20.64 12.19
CA PRO A 117 4.18 -19.79 12.19
C PRO A 117 4.46 -19.40 13.64
N PRO A 118 5.68 -19.67 14.14
CA PRO A 118 5.92 -19.55 15.56
C PRO A 118 5.78 -18.08 15.98
N LEU A 119 5.14 -17.86 17.12
CA LEU A 119 4.97 -16.53 17.72
C LEU A 119 6.31 -15.79 17.89
N SER A 120 7.42 -16.54 17.93
CA SER A 120 8.78 -16.01 17.95
C SER A 120 9.19 -15.22 16.68
N LEU A 121 8.51 -15.40 15.56
CA LEU A 121 8.71 -14.60 14.35
C LEU A 121 7.94 -13.28 14.39
N ALA A 122 6.92 -13.18 15.24
CA ALA A 122 6.10 -11.99 15.35
C ALA A 122 6.79 -10.92 16.22
N GLU A 123 6.64 -9.67 15.81
CA GLU A 123 7.25 -8.51 16.45
C GLU A 123 6.17 -7.57 17.02
N GLU A 124 6.37 -6.99 18.19
CA GLU A 124 5.46 -5.95 18.71
C GLU A 124 5.58 -4.67 17.85
N ILE A 125 4.49 -3.93 17.72
CA ILE A 125 4.50 -2.61 17.06
C ILE A 125 4.12 -1.55 18.11
N PRO A 126 4.97 -0.55 18.38
CA PRO A 126 6.32 -0.33 17.81
C PRO A 126 7.35 -1.40 18.19
N GLY A 127 8.29 -1.67 17.29
CA GLY A 127 9.37 -2.63 17.47
C GLY A 127 10.50 -2.46 16.45
N ARG A 128 11.43 -3.44 16.42
CA ARG A 128 12.70 -3.37 15.65
C ARG A 128 12.51 -2.93 14.20
N THR A 129 11.56 -3.52 13.48
CA THR A 129 11.29 -3.23 12.08
C THR A 129 10.69 -1.83 11.96
N THR A 130 9.63 -1.52 12.70
CA THR A 130 8.99 -0.18 12.59
C THR A 130 9.94 0.94 12.99
N ASP A 131 10.78 0.75 14.02
CA ASP A 131 11.73 1.76 14.48
C ASP A 131 12.80 2.05 13.43
N ALA A 132 13.34 1.00 12.80
CA ALA A 132 14.29 1.15 11.70
C ALA A 132 13.68 1.90 10.50
N PHE A 133 12.44 1.58 10.16
CA PHE A 133 11.72 2.25 9.08
C PHE A 133 11.28 3.68 9.43
N CYS A 134 10.92 3.98 10.69
CA CYS A 134 10.66 5.34 11.15
C CYS A 134 11.89 6.23 10.99
N ALA A 135 13.06 5.74 11.42
CA ALA A 135 14.32 6.45 11.25
C ALA A 135 14.68 6.67 9.76
N ALA A 136 14.48 5.65 8.92
CA ALA A 136 14.76 5.74 7.50
C ALA A 136 13.77 6.66 6.76
N ALA A 137 12.47 6.57 7.06
CA ALA A 137 11.43 7.44 6.50
C ALA A 137 11.73 8.91 6.77
N LYS A 138 12.06 9.26 8.03
CA LYS A 138 12.47 10.61 8.43
C LYS A 138 13.68 11.11 7.66
N ARG A 139 14.71 10.26 7.52
CA ARG A 139 15.96 10.62 6.83
C ARG A 139 15.74 10.83 5.33
N LEU A 140 14.87 10.04 4.72
CA LEU A 140 14.63 10.05 3.28
C LEU A 140 13.49 10.98 2.86
N GLY A 141 12.64 11.41 3.80
CA GLY A 141 11.48 12.26 3.55
C GLY A 141 10.39 11.56 2.74
N VAL A 142 10.13 10.28 3.01
CA VAL A 142 9.16 9.45 2.27
C VAL A 142 8.18 8.76 3.20
N VAL A 143 6.92 8.65 2.77
CA VAL A 143 5.90 7.88 3.49
C VAL A 143 6.12 6.39 3.23
N VAL A 144 5.98 5.57 4.27
CA VAL A 144 6.19 4.11 4.18
C VAL A 144 4.96 3.37 4.69
N VAL A 145 4.48 2.42 3.90
CA VAL A 145 3.46 1.45 4.32
C VAL A 145 4.11 0.07 4.32
N LEU A 146 4.29 -0.47 5.52
CA LEU A 146 4.83 -1.80 5.71
C LEU A 146 3.70 -2.83 5.78
N ASN A 147 4.06 -4.10 5.68
CA ASN A 147 3.24 -5.19 6.16
C ASN A 147 4.16 -6.23 6.83
N LEU A 148 3.83 -6.61 8.08
CA LEU A 148 4.64 -7.50 8.89
C LEU A 148 3.79 -8.32 9.86
N TYR A 149 4.36 -9.42 10.35
CA TYR A 149 3.72 -10.28 11.34
C TYR A 149 3.84 -9.66 12.73
N ALA A 150 2.75 -9.06 13.22
CA ALA A 150 2.74 -8.30 14.46
C ALA A 150 2.28 -9.14 15.65
N ARG A 151 2.92 -8.97 16.81
CA ARG A 151 2.58 -9.63 18.08
C ARG A 151 1.83 -8.68 19.00
N GLU A 152 0.80 -9.21 19.66
CA GLU A 152 0.13 -8.55 20.78
C GLU A 152 -0.18 -9.60 21.85
N GLY A 153 0.53 -9.54 22.98
CA GLY A 153 0.48 -10.59 24.00
C GLY A 153 0.83 -11.96 23.42
N ASN A 154 -0.13 -12.88 23.51
CA ASN A 154 -0.01 -14.26 23.00
C ASN A 154 -0.65 -14.47 21.61
N ALA A 155 -1.10 -13.39 20.96
CA ALA A 155 -1.67 -13.42 19.63
C ALA A 155 -0.73 -12.77 18.61
N ALA A 156 -0.91 -13.12 17.34
CA ALA A 156 -0.22 -12.47 16.25
C ALA A 156 -1.14 -12.26 15.04
N PHE A 157 -0.86 -11.18 14.31
CA PHE A 157 -1.72 -10.62 13.28
C PHE A 157 -0.89 -10.24 12.05
N ASP A 158 -1.49 -10.35 10.89
CA ASP A 158 -1.02 -9.59 9.73
C ASP A 158 -1.38 -8.11 9.95
N ALA A 159 -0.36 -7.25 9.94
CA ALA A 159 -0.52 -5.85 10.26
C ALA A 159 0.26 -4.93 9.31
N SER A 160 -0.37 -3.81 8.96
CA SER A 160 0.20 -2.79 8.10
C SER A 160 0.36 -1.47 8.88
N PRO A 161 1.54 -1.22 9.47
CA PRO A 161 1.85 0.09 10.04
C PRO A 161 2.11 1.13 8.95
N VAL A 162 1.62 2.35 9.18
CA VAL A 162 1.81 3.51 8.30
C VAL A 162 2.74 4.51 8.98
N ILE A 163 3.86 4.82 8.33
CA ILE A 163 4.90 5.71 8.82
C ILE A 163 4.93 6.94 7.92
N ASP A 164 4.79 8.13 8.51
CA ASP A 164 4.85 9.39 7.77
C ASP A 164 6.29 9.77 7.39
N ALA A 165 6.42 10.72 6.46
CA ALA A 165 7.71 11.21 5.96
C ALA A 165 8.60 11.88 7.02
N ASP A 166 8.04 12.26 8.17
CA ASP A 166 8.79 12.78 9.32
C ASP A 166 9.25 11.69 10.30
N GLY A 167 8.91 10.42 10.01
CA GLY A 167 9.19 9.25 10.84
C GLY A 167 8.13 8.92 11.90
N THR A 168 7.02 9.65 11.95
CA THR A 168 5.94 9.37 12.90
C THR A 168 5.16 8.12 12.48
N LEU A 169 4.99 7.16 13.39
CA LEU A 169 4.07 6.04 13.21
C LEU A 169 2.62 6.54 13.38
N LEU A 170 1.90 6.69 12.28
CA LEU A 170 0.53 7.25 12.27
C LEU A 170 -0.52 6.27 12.79
N GLY A 171 -0.28 4.98 12.62
CA GLY A 171 -1.21 3.94 13.05
C GLY A 171 -0.90 2.59 12.43
N VAL A 172 -1.69 1.59 12.84
CA VAL A 172 -1.55 0.20 12.44
C VAL A 172 -2.91 -0.37 12.07
N THR A 173 -3.06 -0.89 10.86
CA THR A 173 -4.25 -1.63 10.45
C THR A 173 -4.01 -3.12 10.53
N ARG A 174 -4.98 -3.90 11.01
CA ARG A 174 -4.88 -5.36 11.13
C ARG A 174 -5.76 -6.03 10.08
N MET A 175 -5.30 -7.15 9.54
CA MET A 175 -6.11 -7.98 8.67
C MET A 175 -7.27 -8.59 9.46
N MET A 176 -8.50 -8.26 9.06
CA MET A 176 -9.72 -8.73 9.74
C MET A 176 -10.30 -9.99 9.10
N HIS A 177 -10.18 -10.13 7.78
CA HIS A 177 -10.72 -11.26 7.03
C HIS A 177 -9.58 -12.19 6.65
N ILE A 178 -9.54 -13.37 7.27
CA ILE A 178 -8.55 -14.41 6.95
C ILE A 178 -9.17 -15.38 5.95
N THR A 179 -8.57 -15.46 4.77
CA THR A 179 -9.06 -16.35 3.72
C THR A 179 -8.67 -17.80 4.02
N GLN A 180 -9.63 -18.70 3.84
CA GLN A 180 -9.40 -20.15 3.84
C GLN A 180 -9.72 -20.69 2.46
N TYR A 181 -8.82 -21.54 1.95
CA TYR A 181 -9.01 -22.25 0.70
C TYR A 181 -9.14 -23.74 1.01
N GLU A 182 -10.13 -24.39 0.43
CA GLU A 182 -10.14 -25.85 0.29
C GLU A 182 -9.08 -26.18 -0.76
N GLY A 183 -7.91 -26.63 -0.31
CA GLY A 183 -6.85 -27.10 -1.21
C GLY A 183 -7.15 -28.45 -1.84
#